data_AF-A0A497MCF2-F1
#
_entry.id   AF-A0A497MCF2-F1
#
_cell.length_a   1.000
_cell.length_b   1.000
_cell.length_c   1.000
_cell.angle_alpha   90.00
_cell.angle_beta   90.00
_cell.angle_gamma   90.00
#
_symmetry.space_group_name_H-M   'P 1'
#
loop_
_entity.id
_entity.type
_entity.pdbx_description
1 polymer ?
#
loop_
_entity_poly.entity_id
_entity_poly.type
_entity_poly.pdbx_seq_one_letter_code
_entity_poly.pdbx_strand_id
1 'polypeptide(L)' 'MLVSMREILEKAKKGRYCVGAFNVYNYETVSSVLKGANELDSPVIVAFGERYMKFIPIDLISLIVKNLSRRYSIPIAL' A
#
# COMPACT_ATOMS: atom_id res chain seq x y z
N MET A 1 -5.80 -3.43 6.65
CA MET A 1 -4.83 -3.97 7.64
C MET A 1 -3.43 -3.91 7.06
N LEU A 2 -2.42 -3.45 7.83
CA LEU A 2 -1.03 -3.44 7.37
C LEU A 2 -0.37 -4.81 7.61
N VAL A 3 0.20 -5.40 6.56
CA VAL A 3 0.85 -6.72 6.57
C VAL A 3 2.21 -6.67 5.89
N SER A 4 3.00 -7.74 6.02
CA SER A 4 4.27 -7.84 5.28
C SER A 4 4.01 -8.06 3.78
N MET A 5 4.86 -7.48 2.92
CA MET A 5 4.82 -7.74 1.48
C MET A 5 4.97 -9.24 1.16
N ARG A 6 5.76 -9.97 1.96
CA ARG A 6 5.93 -11.42 1.83
C ARG A 6 4.60 -12.16 1.91
N GLU A 7 3.74 -11.80 2.86
CA GLU A 7 2.43 -12.45 3.02
C GLU A 7 1.55 -12.27 1.78
N ILE A 8 1.50 -11.04 1.24
CA ILE A 8 0.77 -10.72 0.02
C ILE A 8 1.30 -11.54 -1.16
N LEU A 9 2.62 -11.55 -1.36
CA LEU A 9 3.24 -12.23 -2.50
C LEU A 9 3.16 -13.75 -2.42
N GLU A 10 3.23 -14.35 -1.22
CA GLU A 10 3.03 -15.78 -1.04
C GLU A 10 1.59 -16.20 -1.40
N LYS A 11 0.58 -15.41 -1.02
CA LYS A 11 -0.82 -15.62 -1.40
C LYS A 11 -1.01 -15.45 -2.92
N ALA A 12 -0.42 -14.40 -3.51
CA ALA A 12 -0.48 -14.14 -4.94
C ALA A 12 0.15 -15.25 -5.77
N LYS A 13 1.33 -15.74 -5.37
CA LYS A 13 2.01 -16.86 -6.02
C LYS A 13 1.18 -18.14 -6.01
N LYS A 14 0.59 -18.49 -4.86
CA LYS A 14 -0.28 -19.66 -4.72
C LYS A 14 -1.57 -19.52 -5.55
N GLY A 15 -2.16 -18.32 -5.54
CA GLY A 15 -3.38 -18.01 -6.29
C GLY A 15 -3.19 -17.75 -7.78
N ARG A 16 -1.94 -17.73 -8.27
CA ARG A 16 -1.58 -17.43 -9.67
C ARG A 16 -2.15 -16.10 -10.17
N TYR A 17 -2.03 -15.06 -9.35
CA TYR A 17 -2.39 -13.69 -9.72
C TYR A 17 -1.28 -12.71 -9.38
N CYS A 18 -1.38 -11.50 -9.94
CA CYS A 18 -0.47 -10.40 -9.68
C CYS A 18 -1.09 -9.40 -8.70
N VAL A 19 -0.26 -8.69 -7.94
CA VAL A 19 -0.69 -7.61 -7.04
C VAL A 19 -0.11 -6.30 -7.54
N GLY A 20 -0.96 -5.26 -7.62
CA GLY A 20 -0.53 -3.94 -8.03
C GLY A 20 0.40 -3.29 -6.99
N ALA A 21 1.52 -2.76 -7.47
CA ALA A 21 2.44 -1.93 -6.69
C ALA A 21 2.39 -0.49 -7.22
N PHE A 22 1.75 0.39 -6.45
CA PHE A 22 1.47 1.76 -6.89
C PHE A 22 2.39 2.75 -6.18
N ASN A 23 3.07 3.59 -6.96
CA ASN A 23 3.91 4.65 -6.40
C ASN A 23 3.05 5.71 -5.73
N VAL A 24 3.41 6.10 -4.52
CA VAL A 24 2.79 7.18 -3.75
C VAL A 24 3.83 8.21 -3.33
N TYR A 25 3.37 9.42 -3.03
CA TYR A 25 4.25 10.53 -2.64
C TYR A 25 3.58 11.56 -1.70
N ASN A 26 2.29 11.42 -1.42
CA ASN A 26 1.54 12.31 -0.52
C ASN A 26 0.27 11.62 0.01
N TYR A 27 -0.52 12.35 0.81
CA TYR A 27 -1.78 11.85 1.35
C TYR A 27 -2.78 11.44 0.25
N GLU A 28 -2.95 12.28 -0.78
CA GLU A 28 -3.94 12.10 -1.84
C GLU A 28 -3.68 10.81 -2.64
N THR A 29 -2.41 10.52 -2.94
CA THR A 29 -2.02 9.30 -3.66
C THR A 29 -2.22 8.06 -2.81
N VAL A 30 -1.82 8.08 -1.54
CA VAL A 30 -2.07 6.96 -0.62
C VAL A 30 -3.57 6.71 -0.49
N SER A 31 -4.35 7.75 -0.21
CA SER A 31 -5.80 7.67 -0.05
C SER A 31 -6.48 7.08 -1.29
N SER A 32 -6.10 7.56 -2.48
CA SER A 32 -6.66 7.09 -3.76
C SER A 32 -6.34 5.62 -4.02
N VAL A 33 -5.10 5.20 -3.80
CA VAL A 33 -4.68 3.79 -3.99
C VAL A 33 -5.44 2.87 -3.04
N LEU A 34 -5.52 3.21 -1.75
CA LEU A 34 -6.21 2.38 -0.77
C LEU A 34 -7.72 2.32 -1.00
N LYS A 35 -8.33 3.44 -1.39
CA LYS A 35 -9.75 3.48 -1.74
C LYS A 35 -10.04 2.59 -2.96
N GLY A 36 -9.28 2.73 -4.04
CA GLY A 36 -9.48 1.91 -5.25
C GLY A 36 -9.24 0.43 -5.00
N ALA A 37 -8.21 0.07 -4.22
CA ALA A 37 -7.97 -1.31 -3.84
C ALA A 37 -9.12 -1.89 -2.99
N ASN A 38 -9.71 -1.09 -2.09
CA ASN A 38 -10.83 -1.50 -1.27
C ASN A 38 -12.12 -1.68 -2.07
N GLU A 39 -12.40 -0.80 -3.04
CA GLU A 39 -13.57 -0.93 -3.93
C GLU A 39 -13.52 -2.21 -4.78
N LEU A 40 -12.33 -2.77 -4.99
CA LEU A 40 -12.10 -4.00 -5.75
C LEU A 40 -11.85 -5.23 -4.86
N ASP A 41 -11.97 -5.11 -3.54
CA ASP A 41 -11.63 -6.15 -2.56
C ASP A 41 -10.25 -6.79 -2.82
N SER A 42 -9.29 -5.97 -3.26
CA SER A 42 -8.00 -6.43 -3.77
C SER A 42 -6.85 -6.11 -2.80
N PRO A 43 -5.87 -7.01 -2.59
CA PRO A 43 -4.64 -6.66 -1.89
C PRO A 43 -3.84 -5.61 -2.68
N VAL A 44 -3.06 -4.78 -1.98
CA VAL A 44 -2.28 -3.71 -2.64
C VAL A 44 -0.93 -3.48 -1.99
N ILE A 45 0.07 -3.14 -2.81
CA ILE A 45 1.38 -2.68 -2.38
C ILE A 45 1.47 -1.18 -2.65
N VAL A 46 1.74 -0.42 -1.59
CA VAL A 46 2.01 1.01 -1.62
C VAL A 46 3.53 1.17 -1.75
N ALA A 47 4.02 1.69 -2.86
CA ALA A 47 5.45 1.85 -3.08
C ALA A 47 5.88 3.31 -2.86
N PHE A 48 6.88 3.54 -2.00
CA PHE A 48 7.49 4.85 -1.83
C PHE A 48 8.92 4.85 -2.36
N GLY A 49 9.18 5.64 -3.41
CA GLY A 49 10.50 5.72 -4.02
C GLY A 49 11.46 6.60 -3.22
N GLU A 50 12.70 6.14 -3.03
CA GLU A 50 13.77 6.88 -2.32
C GLU A 50 13.97 8.31 -2.84
N ARG A 51 13.79 8.52 -4.15
CA ARG A 51 13.88 9.85 -4.80
C ARG A 51 12.95 10.91 -4.20
N TYR A 52 11.88 10.51 -3.51
CA TYR A 52 10.91 11.39 -2.89
C TYR A 52 11.29 11.79 -1.46
N MET A 53 12.27 11.13 -0.84
CA MET A 53 12.74 11.43 0.53
C MET A 53 13.29 12.85 0.68
N LYS A 54 13.72 13.48 -0.43
CA LYS A 54 14.13 14.90 -0.45
C LYS A 54 12.98 15.89 -0.25
N PHE A 55 11.73 15.43 -0.40
CA PHE A 55 10.52 16.27 -0.29
C PHE A 55 9.66 15.87 0.90
N ILE A 56 9.57 14.57 1.19
CA ILE A 56 8.76 14.04 2.27
C ILE A 56 9.52 12.93 3.02
N PRO A 57 9.66 13.04 4.35
CA PRO A 57 10.26 11.98 5.15
C PRO A 57 9.45 10.68 5.05
N ILE A 58 10.15 9.54 4.97
CA ILE A 58 9.52 8.22 4.82
C ILE A 58 8.63 7.85 6.02
N ASP A 59 9.00 8.32 7.22
CA ASP A 59 8.22 8.14 8.45
C ASP A 59 6.85 8.81 8.34
N LEU A 60 6.75 9.99 7.71
CA LEU A 60 5.45 10.65 7.49
C LEU A 60 4.56 9.84 6.55
N ILE A 61 5.11 9.34 5.44
CA ILE A 61 4.38 8.43 4.54
C ILE A 61 3.96 7.15 5.28
N SER A 62 4.85 6.58 6.10
CA SER A 62 4.56 5.39 6.89
C SER A 62 3.39 5.61 7.86
N LEU A 63 3.31 6.78 8.48
CA LEU A 63 2.23 7.16 9.39
C LEU A 63 0.91 7.32 8.65
N ILE A 64 0.92 7.95 7.47
CA ILE A 64 -0.26 8.11 6.61
C ILE A 64 -0.80 6.73 6.22
N VAL A 65 0.06 5.85 5.68
CA VAL A 65 -0.34 4.51 5.25
C VAL A 65 -0.85 3.69 6.44
N LYS A 66 -0.13 3.71 7.57
CA LYS A 66 -0.53 2.99 8.79
C LYS A 66 -1.89 3.46 9.30
N ASN A 67 -2.16 4.77 9.33
CA ASN A 67 -3.43 5.31 9.81
C ASN A 67 -4.58 4.94 8.86
N LEU A 68 -4.42 5.19 7.56
CA LEU A 68 -5.46 4.90 6.57
C LEU A 68 -5.74 3.39 6.45
N SER A 69 -4.72 2.54 6.58
CA SER A 69 -4.88 1.08 6.50
C SER A 69 -5.82 0.49 7.55
N ARG A 70 -6.08 1.20 8.65
CA ARG A 70 -7.02 0.78 9.72
C ARG A 70 -8.48 0.88 9.30
N ARG A 71 -8.78 1.67 8.26
CA ARG A 71 -10.14 1.87 7.74
C ARG A 71 -10.60 0.76 6.80
N TYR A 72 -9.67 -0.11 6.40
CA TYR A 72 -9.90 -1.09 5.34
C TYR A 72 -9.53 -2.50 5.83
N SER A 73 -10.34 -3.48 5.43
CA SER A 73 -10.16 -4.90 5.76
C SER A 73 -9.29 -5.65 4.75
N ILE A 74 -8.83 -4.99 3.69
CA ILE A 74 -7.92 -5.56 2.69
C ILE A 74 -6.46 -5.65 3.21
N PRO A 75 -5.65 -6.58 2.68
CA PRO A 75 -4.21 -6.62 2.93
C PRO A 75 -3.48 -5.47 2.23
N ILE A 76 -2.72 -4.68 3.00
CA ILE A 76 -1.94 -3.54 2.51
C ILE A 76 -0.49 -3.74 2.92
N ALA A 77 0.45 -3.59 2.00
CA ALA A 77 1.88 -3.49 2.29
C ALA A 77 2.41 -2.10 1.92
N LEU A 78 3.43 -1.64 2.65
CA LEU A 78 4.26 -0.48 2.34
C LEU A 78 5.68 -0.97 2.03
#